data_AF-A0A3N5LB56-F1
#
_entry.id   AF-A0A3N5LB56-F1
#
_cell.length_a   1.000
_cell.length_b   1.000
_cell.length_c   1.000
_cell.angle_alpha   90.00
_cell.angle_beta   90.00
_cell.angle_gamma   90.00
#
_symmetry.space_group_name_H-M   'P 1'
#
loop_
_entity.id
_entity.type
_entity.pdbx_description
1 polymer ?
#
loop_
_entity_poly.entity_id
_entity_poly.type
_entity_poly.pdbx_seq_one_letter_code
_entity_poly.pdbx_strand_id
1 'polypeptide(L)' 'IGEDVKEILECDLKLEHIAHPDLKAAIAHCEKVGDYVSRELLDDILESEEEHIDFLETQLELLERVGIQNYCQSQMK' A
#
# COMPACT_ATOMS: atom_id res chain seq x y z
N ILE A 1 -9.81 10.71 6.01
CA ILE A 1 -10.40 11.04 4.69
C ILE A 1 -9.50 12.12 4.14
N GLY A 2 -8.81 11.89 3.03
CA GLY A 2 -7.96 12.90 2.42
C GLY A 2 -8.81 13.93 1.67
N GLU A 3 -8.46 15.21 1.79
CA GLU A 3 -9.19 16.33 1.17
C GLU A 3 -8.48 16.88 -0.08
N ASP A 4 -7.21 16.54 -0.26
CA ASP A 4 -6.44 16.81 -1.47
C ASP A 4 -5.64 15.58 -1.92
N VAL A 5 -5.03 15.67 -3.11
CA VAL A 5 -4.31 14.56 -3.73
C VAL A 5 -3.15 14.05 -2.86
N LYS A 6 -2.45 14.95 -2.16
CA LYS A 6 -1.34 14.55 -1.29
C LYS A 6 -1.88 13.82 -0.06
N GLU A 7 -2.91 14.38 0.58
CA GLU A 7 -3.53 13.75 1.74
C GLU A 7 -4.15 12.38 1.41
N ILE A 8 -4.70 12.21 0.20
CA ILE A 8 -5.23 10.92 -0.25
C ILE A 8 -4.09 9.89 -0.33
N LEU A 9 -2.98 10.22 -1.01
CA LEU A 9 -1.83 9.32 -1.11
C LEU A 9 -1.23 8.97 0.26
N GLU A 10 -1.12 9.94 1.17
CA GLU A 10 -0.62 9.72 2.52
C GLU A 10 -1.59 8.89 3.38
N CYS A 11 -2.90 9.07 3.21
CA CYS A 11 -3.92 8.26 3.87
C CYS A 11 -3.86 6.80 3.41
N ASP A 12 -3.71 6.58 2.10
CA ASP A 12 -3.63 5.25 1.51
C ASP A 12 -2.35 4.55 1.99
N LEU A 13 -1.19 5.23 1.95
CA LEU A 13 0.07 4.66 2.45
C LEU A 13 0.01 4.31 3.94
N LYS A 14 -0.65 5.15 4.74
CA LYS A 14 -0.88 4.88 6.15
C LYS A 14 -1.77 3.66 6.36
N LEU A 15 -2.79 3.46 5.52
CA LEU A 15 -3.65 2.29 5.58
C LEU A 15 -2.84 1.02 5.27
N GLU A 16 -1.96 1.06 4.26
CA GLU A 16 -1.11 -0.08 3.92
C GLU A 16 -0.15 -0.45 5.06
N HIS A 17 0.47 0.54 5.70
CA HIS A 17 1.31 0.29 6.88
C HIS A 17 0.55 -0.26 8.10
N ILE A 18 -0.78 -0.09 8.15
CA ILE A 18 -1.62 -0.74 9.16
C ILE A 18 -1.94 -2.19 8.75
N ALA A 19 -2.26 -2.43 7.46
CA ALA A 19 -2.61 -3.75 6.95
C ALA A 19 -1.43 -4.73 6.94
N HIS A 20 -0.22 -4.25 6.60
CA HIS A 20 0.99 -5.05 6.47
C HIS A 20 1.36 -5.91 7.71
N PRO A 21 1.44 -5.35 8.94
CA PRO A 21 1.69 -6.16 10.13
C PRO A 21 0.56 -7.15 10.44
N ASP A 22 -0.69 -6.80 10.13
CA ASP A 22 -1.85 -7.68 10.35
C ASP A 22 -1.82 -8.89 9.41
N LEU A 23 -1.47 -8.70 8.13
CA LEU A 23 -1.25 -9.79 7.17
C LEU A 23 -0.12 -10.71 7.62
N LYS A 24 1.02 -10.15 8.05
CA LYS A 24 2.15 -10.95 8.57
C LYS A 24 1.76 -11.77 9.81
N ALA A 25 0.97 -11.19 10.71
CA ALA A 25 0.46 -11.90 11.89
C ALA A 25 -0.52 -13.01 11.51
N ALA A 26 -1.41 -12.77 10.54
CA ALA A 26 -2.36 -13.75 10.03
C ALA A 26 -1.65 -14.93 9.34
N ILE A 27 -0.68 -14.66 8.47
CA ILE A 27 0.17 -15.69 7.82
C ILE A 27 0.85 -16.56 8.87
N ALA A 28 1.46 -15.95 9.89
CA ALA A 28 2.11 -16.70 10.98
C ALA A 28 1.12 -17.56 11.78
N HIS A 29 -0.12 -17.10 11.97
CA HIS A 29 -1.17 -17.89 12.60
C HIS A 29 -1.59 -19.09 11.75
N CYS A 30 -1.87 -18.86 10.46
CA CYS A 30 -2.23 -19.90 9.51
C CYS A 30 -1.16 -21.01 9.44
N GLU A 31 0.12 -20.63 9.39
CA GLU A 31 1.25 -21.57 9.44
C GLU A 31 1.24 -22.41 10.72
N LYS A 32 1.01 -21.77 11.88
CA LYS A 32 1.01 -22.46 13.18
C LYS A 32 -0.09 -23.51 13.31
N VAL A 33 -1.25 -23.27 12.69
CA VAL A 33 -2.40 -24.20 12.77
C VAL A 33 -2.48 -25.15 11.57
N GLY A 34 -1.54 -25.06 10.62
CA GLY A 34 -1.50 -25.90 9.43
C GLY A 34 -2.54 -25.53 8.37
N ASP A 35 -3.03 -24.29 8.36
CA ASP A 35 -3.93 -23.77 7.33
C ASP A 35 -3.14 -23.17 6.16
N TYR A 36 -2.62 -24.04 5.30
CA TYR A 36 -1.73 -23.64 4.21
C TYR A 36 -2.43 -22.90 3.07
N VAL A 37 -3.73 -23.17 2.84
CA VAL A 37 -4.47 -22.52 1.75
C VAL A 37 -4.79 -21.08 2.09
N SER A 38 -5.22 -20.81 3.33
CA SER A 38 -5.40 -19.42 3.77
C SER A 38 -4.07 -18.69 3.85
N ARG A 39 -2.99 -19.37 4.27
CA ARG A 39 -1.64 -18.80 4.29
C ARG A 39 -1.21 -18.33 2.89
N GLU A 40 -1.34 -19.18 1.87
CA GLU A 40 -0.95 -18.85 0.48
C GLU A 40 -1.73 -17.64 -0.04
N LEU A 41 -3.06 -17.62 0.16
CA LEU A 41 -3.88 -16.46 -0.20
C LEU A 41 -3.43 -15.16 0.49
N LEU A 42 -3.08 -15.23 1.78
CA LEU A 42 -2.63 -14.05 2.52
C LEU A 42 -1.24 -13.59 2.10
N ASP A 43 -0.39 -14.50 1.64
CA ASP A 43 0.95 -14.20 1.08
C ASP A 43 0.82 -13.46 -0.25
N ASP A 44 -0.07 -13.91 -1.15
CA ASP A 44 -0.38 -13.23 -2.41
C ASP A 44 -0.92 -11.81 -2.17
N ILE A 45 -1.79 -11.65 -1.16
CA ILE A 45 -2.29 -10.32 -0.77
C ILE A 45 -1.14 -9.47 -0.23
N LEU A 46 -0.28 -10.02 0.63
CA LEU A 46 0.86 -9.30 1.19
C LEU A 46 1.82 -8.78 0.10
N GLU A 47 2.10 -9.60 -0.92
CA GLU A 47 2.90 -9.18 -2.08
C GLU A 47 2.23 -7.99 -2.79
N SER A 48 0.92 -8.06 -3.05
CA SER A 48 0.17 -6.96 -3.65
C SER A 48 0.19 -5.68 -2.81
N GLU A 49 0.11 -5.77 -1.49
CA GLU A 49 0.18 -4.58 -0.63
C GLU A 49 1.60 -3.99 -0.58
N GLU A 50 2.65 -4.82 -0.67
CA GLU A 50 4.03 -4.34 -0.78
C GLU A 50 4.29 -3.61 -2.11
N GLU A 51 3.72 -4.10 -3.22
CA GLU A 51 3.72 -3.37 -4.50
C GLU A 51 2.94 -2.04 -4.40
N HIS A 52 1.83 -2.03 -3.66
CA HIS A 52 1.04 -0.81 -3.48
C HIS A 52 1.78 0.24 -2.62
N ILE A 53 2.48 -0.20 -1.57
CA ILE A 53 3.37 0.66 -0.77
C ILE A 53 4.45 1.30 -1.65
N ASP A 54 5.16 0.50 -2.47
CA ASP A 54 6.21 1.01 -3.37
C ASP A 54 5.66 2.03 -4.36
N PHE A 55 4.48 1.76 -4.93
CA PHE A 55 3.79 2.71 -5.79
C PHE A 55 3.51 4.02 -5.06
N LEU A 56 2.87 3.98 -3.88
CA LEU A 56 2.49 5.17 -3.13
C LEU A 56 3.70 6.00 -2.70
N GLU A 57 4.77 5.35 -2.24
CA GLU A 57 6.04 6.01 -1.91
C GLU A 57 6.64 6.70 -3.15
N THR A 58 6.65 6.00 -4.30
CA THR A 58 7.11 6.56 -5.59
C THR A 58 6.28 7.78 -6.01
N GLN A 59 4.95 7.71 -5.86
CA GLN A 59 4.07 8.82 -6.22
C GLN A 59 4.30 10.04 -5.32
N LEU A 60 4.52 9.83 -4.01
CA LEU A 60 4.83 10.90 -3.06
C LEU A 60 6.20 11.52 -3.37
N GLU A 61 7.23 10.72 -3.64
CA GLU A 61 8.55 11.22 -4.06
C GLU A 61 8.44 12.04 -5.35
N LEU A 62 7.69 11.53 -6.34
CA LEU A 62 7.48 12.23 -7.60
C LEU A 62 6.78 13.58 -7.37
N LEU A 63 5.73 13.60 -6.55
CA LEU A 63 5.01 14.81 -6.17
C LEU A 63 5.94 15.85 -5.54
N GLU A 64 6.86 15.43 -4.65
CA GLU A 64 7.87 16.32 -4.07
C GLU A 64 8.85 16.87 -5.12
N ARG A 65 9.24 16.04 -6.09
CA ARG A 65 10.24 16.41 -7.11
C ARG A 65 9.69 17.33 -8.19
N VAL A 66 8.45 17.15 -8.63
CA VAL A 66 7.86 17.92 -9.74
C VAL A 66 6.89 19.00 -9.27
N GLY A 67 6.44 18.94 -8.01
CA GLY A 67 5.41 19.81 -7.45
C GLY A 67 3.99 19.37 -7.82
N ILE A 68 3.04 19.68 -6.94
CA ILE A 68 1.63 19.22 -7.02
C ILE A 68 0.96 19.54 -8.36
N GLN A 69 1.22 20.70 -8.94
CA GLN A 69 0.59 21.12 -10.20
C GLN A 69 1.04 20.25 -11.39
N ASN A 70 2.34 20.02 -11.53
CA ASN A 70 2.89 19.18 -12.60
C ASN A 70 2.53 17.71 -12.39
N TYR A 71 2.54 17.26 -11.13
CA TYR A 71 2.07 15.92 -10.79
C TYR A 71 0.62 15.72 -11.26
N CYS A 72 -0.31 16.58 -10.82
CA CYS A 72 -1.70 16.48 -11.24
C CYS A 72 -1.88 16.57 -12.75
N GLN A 73 -1.13 17.45 -13.43
CA GLN A 73 -1.15 17.54 -14.89
C GLN A 73 -0.72 16.21 -15.55
N SER A 74 0.30 15.53 -15.03
CA SER A 74 0.77 14.25 -15.57
C SER A 74 -0.24 13.10 -15.44
N GLN A 75 -1.22 13.24 -14.53
CA GLN A 75 -2.30 12.27 -14.30
C GLN A 75 -3.53 12.56 -15.18
N MET A 76 -3.55 13.68 -15.92
CA MET A 76 -4.59 13.99 -16.89
C MET A 76 -4.31 13.24 -18.21
N LYS A 77 -5.32 12.58 -18.78
CA LYS A 77 -5.24 11.93 -20.09
C LYS A 77 -5.64 12.88 -21.22
#